data_AF-A0A259PLQ9-F1
#
_entry.id   AF-A0A259PLQ9-F1
#
_cell.length_a   1.000
_cell.length_b   1.000
_cell.length_c   1.000
_cell.angle_alpha   90.00
_cell.angle_beta   90.00
_cell.angle_gamma   90.00
#
_symmetry.space_group_name_H-M   'P 1'
#
loop_
_entity.id
_entity.type
_entity.pdbx_description
1 polymer ?
#
loop_
_entity_poly.entity_id
_entity_poly.type
_entity_poly.pdbx_seq_one_letter_code
_entity_poly.pdbx_strand_id
1 'polypeptide(L)'
;EIDVRIAAQRKHLDDLLQRYTDAYPDVIATRQTLARLERERQEQAKRKAAEPAPTAGAGIQYSEATNPVYQQLRISLAQADANVAELQSQVGDVQARLGQLRAQVGKLPKLDEQYVQLNRDYSVINENYQKLVQRREAAVISRDQDQSQKLDYFHVVDPPRASPRPLFPHRSVLIAFVLVFALALGALASYLLVLLFPTFRSARELRESTDRAVLGSISLVFTPRETKAEQQRQVLFMTGTGSLVVLYLAWVVLNVLHLIHY
;
A
#
# COMPACT_ATOMS: atom_id res chain seq x y z
N GLU A 1 24.53 79.69 14.87
CA GLU A 1 24.95 78.54 14.03
C GLU A 1 25.77 77.49 14.77
N ILE A 2 26.81 77.85 15.54
CA ILE A 2 27.63 76.87 16.31
C ILE A 2 26.79 76.05 17.30
N ASP A 3 25.81 76.66 17.96
CA ASP A 3 24.93 75.95 18.91
C ASP A 3 24.06 74.88 18.25
N VAL A 4 23.61 75.12 17.01
CA VAL A 4 22.84 74.14 16.22
C VAL A 4 23.72 72.96 15.84
N ARG A 5 25.00 73.21 15.51
CA ARG A 5 25.98 72.15 15.20
C ARG A 5 26.32 71.33 16.43
N ILE A 6 26.48 71.95 17.60
CA ILE A 6 26.70 71.24 18.87
C ILE A 6 25.49 70.35 19.20
N ALA A 7 24.26 70.85 19.08
CA ALA A 7 23.05 70.07 19.35
C ALA A 7 22.92 68.86 18.41
N ALA A 8 23.23 69.03 17.12
CA ALA A 8 23.23 67.94 16.15
C ALA A 8 24.28 66.86 16.48
N GLN A 9 25.51 67.27 16.86
CA GLN A 9 26.58 66.34 17.24
C GLN A 9 26.30 65.61 18.56
N ARG A 10 25.60 66.24 19.52
CA ARG A 10 25.12 65.58 20.75
C ARG A 10 24.10 64.48 20.43
N LYS A 11 23.12 64.78 19.59
CA LYS A 11 22.10 63.81 19.17
C LYS A 11 22.72 62.62 18.42
N HIS A 12 23.75 62.87 17.62
CA HIS A 12 24.49 61.81 16.92
C HIS A 12 25.25 60.91 17.90
N LEU A 13 25.89 61.50 18.91
CA LEU A 13 26.59 60.76 19.97
C LEU A 13 25.62 59.87 20.77
N ASP A 14 24.41 60.35 21.06
CA ASP A 14 23.40 59.57 21.79
C ASP A 14 22.91 58.34 20.99
N ASP A 15 22.70 58.46 19.67
CA ASP A 15 22.34 57.31 18.81
C ASP A 15 23.51 56.30 18.69
N LEU A 16 24.76 56.79 18.67
CA LEU A 16 25.94 55.92 18.66
C LEU A 16 26.09 55.14 19.97
N LEU A 17 25.84 55.75 21.14
CA LEU A 17 25.93 55.07 22.44
C LEU A 17 24.80 54.06 22.70
N GLN A 18 23.68 54.16 21.97
CA GLN A 18 22.63 53.13 22.02
C GLN A 18 23.05 51.82 21.34
N ARG A 19 24.04 51.87 20.44
CA ARG A 19 24.43 50.75 19.58
C ARG A 19 25.88 50.30 19.79
N TYR A 20 26.75 51.18 20.24
CA TYR A 20 28.19 50.98 20.36
C TYR A 20 28.70 51.34 21.75
N THR A 21 29.82 50.73 22.13
CA THR A 21 30.50 51.00 23.41
C THR A 21 31.40 52.24 23.33
N ASP A 22 31.76 52.80 24.49
CA ASP A 22 32.60 54.00 24.61
C ASP A 22 33.97 53.91 23.91
N ALA A 23 34.46 52.69 23.62
CA ALA A 23 35.74 52.43 22.98
C ALA A 23 35.66 52.39 21.43
N TYR A 24 34.48 52.53 20.84
CA TYR A 24 34.30 52.47 19.39
C TYR A 24 34.89 53.72 18.69
N PRO A 25 35.65 53.58 17.58
CA PRO A 25 36.37 54.69 16.95
C PRO A 25 35.48 55.91 16.60
N ASP A 26 34.24 55.66 16.15
CA ASP A 26 33.32 56.74 15.75
C ASP A 26 32.77 57.52 16.96
N VAL A 27 32.61 56.85 18.12
CA VAL A 27 32.21 57.52 19.37
C VAL A 27 33.32 58.44 19.84
N ILE A 28 34.58 57.99 19.73
CA ILE A 28 35.77 58.78 20.07
C ILE A 28 35.91 59.99 19.13
N ALA A 29 35.75 59.79 17.83
CA ALA A 29 35.81 60.86 16.82
C ALA A 29 34.71 61.91 17.03
N THR A 30 33.49 61.48 17.34
CA THR A 30 32.35 62.37 17.60
C THR A 30 32.57 63.17 18.89
N ARG A 31 33.08 62.54 19.97
CA ARG A 31 33.46 63.23 21.21
C ARG A 31 34.55 64.28 20.99
N GLN A 32 35.59 63.97 20.21
CA GLN A 32 36.66 64.93 19.90
C GLN A 32 36.13 66.12 19.10
N THR A 33 35.25 65.87 18.14
CA THR A 33 34.60 66.92 17.34
C THR A 33 33.74 67.83 18.22
N LEU A 34 33.00 67.25 19.17
CA LEU A 34 32.19 67.99 20.13
C LEU A 34 33.04 68.89 21.03
N ALA A 35 34.14 68.35 21.57
CA ALA A 35 35.09 69.09 22.40
C ALA A 35 35.73 70.26 21.65
N ARG A 36 36.01 70.11 20.35
CA ARG A 36 36.52 71.18 19.49
C ARG A 36 35.48 72.30 19.32
N LEU A 37 34.24 71.95 19.01
CA LEU A 37 33.16 72.93 18.82
C LEU A 37 32.84 73.68 20.13
N GLU A 38 32.91 73.02 21.27
CA GLU A 38 32.73 73.66 22.57
C GLU A 38 33.87 74.64 22.90
N ARG A 39 35.12 74.31 22.54
CA ARG A 39 36.25 75.25 22.65
C ARG A 39 36.08 76.46 21.74
N GLU A 40 35.69 76.26 20.48
CA GLU A 40 35.42 77.35 19.54
C GLU A 40 34.29 78.26 20.06
N ARG A 41 33.23 77.69 20.67
CA ARG A 41 32.18 78.45 21.34
C ARG A 41 32.73 79.29 22.51
N GLN A 42 33.59 78.70 23.34
CA GLN A 42 34.18 79.41 24.49
C GLN A 42 35.15 80.51 24.06
N GLU A 43 35.93 80.30 22.99
CA GLU A 43 36.80 81.32 22.43
C GLU A 43 36.01 82.48 21.83
N GLN A 44 34.90 82.21 21.15
CA GLN A 44 33.99 83.26 20.67
C GLN A 44 33.34 84.02 21.82
N ALA A 45 32.96 83.34 22.90
CA ALA A 45 32.43 83.99 24.09
C ALA A 45 33.48 84.88 24.78
N LYS A 46 34.74 84.43 24.86
CA LYS A 46 35.86 85.21 25.41
C LYS A 46 36.25 86.39 24.52
N ARG A 47 36.25 86.23 23.20
CA ARG A 47 36.50 87.33 22.25
C ARG A 47 35.41 88.40 22.33
N LYS A 48 34.13 88.00 22.45
CA LYS A 48 33.01 88.92 22.69
C LYS A 48 33.04 89.59 24.07
N ALA A 49 33.72 89.00 25.04
CA ALA A 49 33.89 89.58 26.39
C ALA A 49 35.17 90.44 26.52
N ALA A 50 36.11 90.34 25.59
CA ALA A 50 37.38 91.07 25.57
C ALA A 50 37.42 92.25 24.57
N GLU A 51 36.35 92.47 23.80
CA GLU A 51 36.16 93.68 23.00
C GLU A 51 35.68 94.83 23.92
N PRO A 52 36.38 95.98 23.98
CA PRO A 52 35.81 97.17 24.59
C PRO A 52 34.62 97.63 23.76
N ALA A 53 33.55 98.05 24.43
CA ALA A 53 32.31 98.54 23.82
C ALA A 53 32.60 99.48 22.64
N PRO A 54 32.06 99.23 21.43
CA PRO A 54 32.28 100.13 20.31
C PRO A 54 31.44 101.38 20.51
N THR A 55 32.16 102.50 20.56
CA THR A 55 31.68 103.86 20.38
C THR A 55 30.84 103.96 19.11
N ALA A 56 29.77 104.75 19.20
CA ALA A 56 28.87 105.10 18.11
C ALA A 56 29.63 105.51 16.84
N GLY A 57 29.38 104.78 15.75
CA GLY A 57 29.86 105.07 14.41
C GLY A 57 28.73 104.92 13.42
N ALA A 58 28.29 106.06 12.87
CA ALA A 58 27.14 106.20 12.00
C ALA A 58 27.18 105.30 10.75
N GLY A 59 26.25 104.36 10.70
CA GLY A 59 25.76 103.74 9.48
C GLY A 59 24.24 103.82 9.54
N ILE A 60 23.65 104.54 8.58
CA ILE A 60 22.23 104.86 8.49
C ILE A 60 21.39 103.57 8.58
N GLN A 61 20.88 103.28 9.77
CA GLN A 61 19.73 102.40 9.98
C GLN A 61 18.66 103.27 10.61
N TYR A 62 17.66 103.55 9.77
CA TYR A 62 16.51 104.35 10.11
C TYR A 62 15.89 103.88 11.43
N SER A 63 15.61 104.85 12.29
CA SER A 63 14.81 104.72 13.49
C SER A 63 13.38 104.29 13.16
N GLU A 64 13.16 102.99 12.90
CA GLU A 64 11.82 102.37 12.81
C GLU A 64 11.37 101.77 14.15
N ALA A 65 12.14 101.97 15.23
CA ALA A 65 11.89 101.31 16.51
C ALA A 65 10.87 101.99 17.44
N THR A 66 10.30 103.16 17.10
CA THR A 66 9.55 103.99 18.07
C THR A 66 8.11 104.33 17.65
N ASN A 67 7.60 103.83 16.51
CA ASN A 67 6.18 104.00 16.16
C ASN A 67 5.36 102.79 16.66
N PRO A 68 4.47 102.94 17.68
CA PRO A 68 3.70 101.83 18.25
C PRO A 68 2.80 101.12 17.23
N VAL A 69 2.38 101.82 16.16
CA VAL A 69 1.58 101.23 15.07
C VAL A 69 2.39 100.20 14.27
N TYR A 70 3.69 100.45 14.05
CA TYR A 70 4.56 99.56 13.27
C TYR A 70 4.93 98.29 14.07
N GLN A 71 5.09 98.42 15.39
CA GLN A 71 5.26 97.28 16.28
C GLN A 71 4.01 96.39 16.31
N GLN A 72 2.82 96.99 16.40
CA GLN A 72 1.54 96.26 16.32
C GLN A 72 1.39 95.51 14.99
N LEU A 73 1.77 96.14 13.87
CA LEU A 73 1.72 95.53 12.55
C LEU A 73 2.69 94.34 12.42
N ARG A 74 3.93 94.46 12.93
CA ARG A 74 4.90 93.36 12.95
C ARG A 74 4.43 92.20 13.82
N ILE A 75 3.80 92.46 14.96
CA ILE A 75 3.19 91.42 15.81
C ILE A 75 2.06 90.72 15.06
N SER A 76 1.17 91.47 14.39
CA SER A 76 0.07 90.89 13.61
C SER A 76 0.56 90.04 12.43
N LEU A 77 1.64 90.46 11.78
CA LEU A 77 2.28 89.72 10.69
C LEU A 77 2.94 88.44 11.22
N ALA A 78 3.68 88.53 12.34
CA ALA A 78 4.25 87.36 12.99
C ALA A 78 3.18 86.36 13.48
N GLN A 79 2.03 86.85 13.97
CA GLN A 79 0.88 86.01 14.31
C GLN A 79 0.24 85.37 13.07
N ALA A 80 0.08 86.11 11.98
CA ALA A 80 -0.42 85.55 10.72
C ALA A 80 0.53 84.49 10.16
N ASP A 81 1.84 84.74 10.16
CA ASP A 81 2.87 83.78 9.73
C ASP A 81 2.90 82.53 10.63
N ALA A 82 2.76 82.70 11.94
CA ALA A 82 2.65 81.58 12.88
C ALA A 82 1.39 80.74 12.61
N ASN A 83 0.24 81.39 12.35
CA ASN A 83 -0.99 80.69 11.99
C ASN A 83 -0.85 79.93 10.66
N VAL A 84 -0.20 80.54 9.66
CA VAL A 84 0.08 79.88 8.38
C VAL A 84 0.99 78.66 8.58
N ALA A 85 2.05 78.79 9.38
CA ALA A 85 2.95 77.68 9.70
C ALA A 85 2.23 76.56 10.48
N GLU A 86 1.35 76.90 11.42
CA GLU A 86 0.51 75.94 12.14
C GLU A 86 -0.42 75.18 11.18
N LEU A 87 -1.16 75.90 10.33
CA LEU A 87 -2.05 75.26 9.35
C LEU A 87 -1.27 74.38 8.37
N GLN A 88 -0.09 74.80 7.91
CA GLN A 88 0.76 73.97 7.06
C GLN A 88 1.22 72.69 7.77
N SER A 89 1.58 72.77 9.05
CA SER A 89 1.89 71.58 9.86
C SER A 89 0.68 70.66 9.97
N GLN A 90 -0.50 71.20 10.28
CA GLN A 90 -1.73 70.41 10.38
C GLN A 90 -2.08 69.73 9.05
N VAL A 91 -1.92 70.42 7.92
CA VAL A 91 -2.12 69.83 6.58
C VAL A 91 -1.13 68.69 6.34
N GLY A 92 0.14 68.88 6.69
CA GLY A 92 1.17 67.84 6.59
C GLY A 92 0.82 66.60 7.42
N ASP A 93 0.40 66.79 8.68
CA ASP A 93 -0.01 65.70 9.57
C ASP A 93 -1.24 64.96 9.06
N VAL A 94 -2.25 65.68 8.56
CA VAL A 94 -3.46 65.08 7.98
C VAL A 94 -3.11 64.31 6.71
N GLN A 95 -2.27 64.86 5.82
CA GLN A 95 -1.83 64.15 4.61
C GLN A 95 -1.03 62.89 4.95
N ALA A 96 -0.14 62.94 5.96
CA ALA A 96 0.61 61.78 6.43
C ALA A 96 -0.32 60.69 6.99
N ARG A 97 -1.29 61.06 7.84
CA ARG A 97 -2.32 60.14 8.36
C ARG A 97 -3.15 59.52 7.24
N LEU A 98 -3.52 60.32 6.24
CA LEU A 98 -4.31 59.86 5.09
C LEU A 98 -3.49 58.90 4.22
N GLY A 99 -2.20 59.16 4.02
CA GLY A 99 -1.27 58.25 3.36
C GLY A 99 -1.14 56.90 4.09
N GLN A 100 -1.00 56.92 5.42
CA GLN A 100 -0.99 55.70 6.24
C GLN A 100 -2.30 54.93 6.13
N LEU A 101 -3.45 55.60 6.19
CA LEU A 101 -4.75 54.95 6.11
C LEU A 101 -4.98 54.34 4.72
N ARG A 102 -4.62 55.05 3.64
CA ARG A 102 -4.67 54.50 2.27
C ARG A 102 -3.77 53.28 2.11
N ALA A 103 -2.56 53.30 2.68
CA ALA A 103 -1.65 52.17 2.66
C ALA A 103 -2.19 50.96 3.45
N GLN A 104 -2.93 51.19 4.54
CA GLN A 104 -3.62 50.12 5.26
C GLN A 104 -4.80 49.58 4.46
N VAL A 105 -5.64 50.45 3.90
CA VAL A 105 -6.78 50.05 3.05
C VAL A 105 -6.33 49.25 1.84
N GLY A 106 -5.22 49.63 1.21
CA GLY A 106 -4.64 48.89 0.09
C GLY A 106 -4.15 47.48 0.45
N LYS A 107 -3.99 47.14 1.74
CA LYS A 107 -3.63 45.79 2.19
C LYS A 107 -4.84 44.88 2.43
N LEU A 108 -6.04 45.43 2.63
CA LEU A 108 -7.24 44.62 2.87
C LEU A 108 -7.54 43.62 1.73
N PRO A 109 -7.51 44.01 0.44
CA PRO A 109 -7.81 43.07 -0.65
C PRO A 109 -6.89 41.84 -0.65
N LYS A 110 -5.60 42.02 -0.33
CA LYS A 110 -4.64 40.92 -0.24
C LYS A 110 -4.93 39.99 0.93
N LEU A 111 -5.43 40.53 2.03
CA LEU A 111 -5.83 39.73 3.19
C LEU A 111 -7.10 38.93 2.89
N ASP A 112 -8.07 39.54 2.21
CA ASP A 112 -9.29 38.86 1.76
C ASP A 112 -8.97 37.74 0.77
N GLU A 113 -8.09 37.98 -0.20
CA GLU A 113 -7.62 36.95 -1.14
C GLU A 113 -6.97 35.77 -0.40
N GLN A 114 -6.07 36.04 0.55
CA GLN A 114 -5.43 35.01 1.37
C GLN A 114 -6.45 34.22 2.21
N TYR A 115 -7.44 34.90 2.77
CA TYR A 115 -8.49 34.26 3.56
C TYR A 115 -9.37 33.34 2.68
N VAL A 116 -9.78 33.81 1.50
CA VAL A 116 -10.54 33.03 0.53
C VAL A 116 -9.74 31.81 0.07
N GLN A 117 -8.46 31.99 -0.23
CA GLN A 117 -7.57 30.89 -0.62
C GLN A 117 -7.43 29.85 0.51
N LEU A 118 -7.16 30.29 1.74
CA LEU A 118 -7.04 29.40 2.89
C LEU A 118 -8.33 28.61 3.14
N ASN A 119 -9.49 29.26 3.03
CA ASN A 119 -10.78 28.60 3.21
C ASN A 119 -11.05 27.56 2.11
N ARG A 120 -10.68 27.87 0.86
CA ARG A 120 -10.76 26.92 -0.26
C ARG A 120 -9.85 25.72 -0.02
N ASP A 121 -8.59 25.95 0.35
CA ASP A 121 -7.62 24.87 0.61
C ASP A 121 -8.08 23.99 1.77
N TYR A 122 -8.57 24.59 2.85
CA TYR A 122 -9.16 23.87 3.98
C TYR A 122 -10.34 22.99 3.54
N SER A 123 -11.25 23.52 2.72
CA SER A 123 -12.40 22.76 2.23
C SER A 123 -11.99 21.52 1.41
N VAL A 124 -10.98 21.66 0.54
CA VAL A 124 -10.45 20.56 -0.29
C VAL A 124 -9.77 19.51 0.59
N ILE A 125 -8.97 19.94 1.57
CA ILE A 125 -8.28 19.03 2.50
C ILE A 125 -9.31 18.25 3.33
N ASN A 126 -10.33 18.92 3.85
CA ASN A 126 -11.38 18.29 4.63
C ASN A 126 -12.18 17.26 3.80
N GLU A 127 -12.54 17.61 2.55
CA GLU A 127 -13.24 16.68 1.65
C GLU A 127 -12.37 15.44 1.32
N ASN A 128 -11.08 15.64 1.03
CA ASN A 128 -10.15 14.55 0.78
C ASN A 128 -9.96 13.66 2.02
N TYR A 129 -9.86 14.27 3.19
CA TYR A 129 -9.79 13.55 4.46
C TYR A 129 -11.03 12.67 4.66
N GLN A 130 -12.24 13.21 4.47
CA GLN A 130 -13.48 12.45 4.57
C GLN A 130 -13.54 11.30 3.55
N LYS A 131 -13.12 11.53 2.31
CA LYS A 131 -13.02 10.48 1.27
C LYS A 131 -12.04 9.38 1.68
N LEU A 132 -10.89 9.72 2.25
CA LEU A 132 -9.90 8.75 2.71
C LEU A 132 -10.42 7.94 3.90
N VAL A 133 -11.10 8.57 4.85
CA VAL A 133 -11.75 7.89 5.98
C VAL A 133 -12.82 6.92 5.47
N GLN A 134 -13.69 7.34 4.57
CA GLN A 134 -14.71 6.47 3.97
C GLN A 134 -14.09 5.27 3.23
N ARG A 135 -13.02 5.49 2.45
CA ARG A 135 -12.30 4.41 1.76
C ARG A 135 -11.65 3.44 2.74
N ARG A 136 -11.07 3.95 3.83
CA ARG A 136 -10.50 3.11 4.89
C ARG A 136 -11.57 2.22 5.50
N GLU A 137 -12.71 2.79 5.86
CA GLU A 137 -13.82 2.06 6.47
C GLU A 137 -14.37 1.00 5.50
N ALA A 138 -14.58 1.36 4.23
CA ALA A 138 -15.01 0.42 3.20
C ALA A 138 -14.01 -0.73 3.00
N ALA A 139 -12.71 -0.45 3.06
CA ALA A 139 -11.67 -1.48 2.96
C ALA A 139 -11.64 -2.41 4.19
N VAL A 140 -11.89 -1.89 5.39
CA VAL A 140 -12.03 -2.69 6.62
C VAL A 140 -13.25 -3.61 6.52
N ILE A 141 -14.42 -3.07 6.15
CA ILE A 141 -15.63 -3.86 5.95
C ILE A 141 -15.41 -4.95 4.89
N SER A 142 -14.78 -4.60 3.76
CA SER A 142 -14.49 -5.57 2.69
C SER A 142 -13.54 -6.67 3.16
N ARG A 143 -12.55 -6.34 4.00
CA ARG A 143 -11.63 -7.32 4.58
C ARG A 143 -12.35 -8.28 5.53
N ASP A 144 -13.21 -7.76 6.39
CA ASP A 144 -14.00 -8.57 7.33
C ASP A 144 -15.00 -9.48 6.57
N GLN A 145 -15.57 -8.98 5.48
CA GLN A 145 -16.40 -9.77 4.56
C GLN A 145 -15.60 -10.86 3.85
N ASP A 146 -14.43 -10.57 3.26
CA ASP A 146 -13.60 -11.57 2.59
C ASP A 146 -13.09 -12.65 3.57
N GLN A 147 -12.77 -12.27 4.81
CA GLN A 147 -12.43 -13.23 5.86
C GLN A 147 -13.62 -14.14 6.23
N SER A 148 -14.84 -13.61 6.21
CA SER A 148 -16.06 -14.39 6.45
C SER A 148 -16.44 -15.27 5.24
N GLN A 149 -16.26 -14.76 4.01
CA GLN A 149 -16.61 -15.42 2.75
C GLN A 149 -15.53 -16.39 2.25
N LYS A 150 -14.31 -16.38 2.79
CA LYS A 150 -13.28 -17.40 2.49
C LYS A 150 -13.72 -18.83 2.83
N LEU A 151 -14.80 -19.01 3.58
CA LEU A 151 -15.44 -20.30 3.82
C LEU A 151 -16.46 -20.71 2.72
N ASP A 152 -16.89 -19.80 1.85
CA ASP A 152 -17.99 -19.98 0.89
C ASP A 152 -17.55 -20.15 -0.59
N TYR A 153 -16.25 -20.11 -0.91
CA TYR A 153 -15.77 -20.35 -2.30
C TYR A 153 -16.02 -21.77 -2.84
N PHE A 154 -16.56 -22.68 -2.02
CA PHE A 154 -16.95 -24.02 -2.44
C PHE A 154 -18.47 -24.15 -2.48
N HIS A 155 -19.09 -23.54 -3.48
CA HIS A 155 -20.44 -23.93 -3.86
C HIS A 155 -20.37 -25.26 -4.61
N VAL A 156 -20.86 -26.33 -3.97
CA VAL A 156 -21.01 -27.64 -4.59
C VAL A 156 -22.13 -27.57 -5.62
N VAL A 157 -21.79 -27.28 -6.88
CA VAL A 157 -22.75 -27.19 -8.01
C VAL A 157 -23.32 -28.56 -8.35
N ASP A 158 -22.50 -29.61 -8.28
CA ASP A 158 -22.94 -31.01 -8.37
C ASP A 158 -22.13 -31.82 -7.37
N PRO A 159 -22.75 -32.41 -6.33
CA PRO A 159 -22.04 -33.25 -5.38
C PRO A 159 -21.44 -34.46 -6.10
N PRO A 160 -20.26 -34.94 -5.68
CA PRO A 160 -19.64 -36.11 -6.30
C PRO A 160 -20.57 -37.32 -6.18
N ARG A 161 -21.12 -37.76 -7.31
CA ARG A 161 -21.97 -38.95 -7.36
C ARG A 161 -21.07 -40.17 -7.49
N ALA A 162 -21.12 -41.05 -6.52
CA ALA A 162 -20.55 -42.38 -6.68
C ALA A 162 -21.36 -43.10 -7.78
N SER A 163 -20.72 -43.46 -8.89
CA SER A 163 -21.36 -44.31 -9.90
C SER A 163 -21.65 -45.67 -9.25
N PRO A 164 -22.91 -46.14 -9.22
CA PRO A 164 -23.25 -47.47 -8.70
C PRO A 164 -22.75 -48.58 -9.64
N ARG A 165 -22.35 -48.24 -10.87
CA ARG A 165 -21.90 -49.21 -11.87
C ARG A 165 -20.38 -49.28 -11.88
N PRO A 166 -19.79 -50.48 -11.73
CA PRO A 166 -18.35 -50.67 -11.85
C PRO A 166 -17.92 -50.34 -13.28
N LEU A 167 -16.89 -49.50 -13.41
CA LEU A 167 -16.45 -48.96 -14.70
C LEU A 167 -15.60 -49.95 -15.51
N PHE A 168 -15.00 -50.97 -14.88
CA PHE A 168 -14.23 -52.02 -15.56
C PHE A 168 -13.80 -53.13 -14.57
N PRO A 169 -13.67 -54.42 -14.97
CA PRO A 169 -14.35 -55.14 -16.06
C PRO A 169 -15.74 -55.66 -15.63
N HIS A 170 -16.62 -55.98 -16.59
CA HIS A 170 -17.94 -56.54 -16.30
C HIS A 170 -17.82 -57.91 -15.60
N ARG A 171 -18.46 -58.05 -14.44
CA ARG A 171 -18.40 -59.27 -13.61
C ARG A 171 -18.80 -60.54 -14.37
N SER A 172 -19.78 -60.45 -15.27
CA SER A 172 -20.25 -61.58 -16.09
C SER A 172 -19.17 -62.12 -17.04
N VAL A 173 -18.36 -61.23 -17.62
CA VAL A 173 -17.27 -61.61 -18.54
C VAL A 173 -16.17 -62.34 -17.77
N LEU A 174 -15.82 -61.86 -16.57
CA LEU A 174 -14.81 -62.49 -15.73
C LEU A 174 -15.24 -63.91 -15.30
N ILE A 175 -16.50 -64.07 -14.89
CA ILE A 175 -17.08 -65.37 -14.54
C ILE A 175 -16.95 -66.35 -15.71
N ALA A 176 -17.43 -65.98 -16.90
CA ALA A 176 -17.34 -66.82 -18.09
C ALA A 176 -15.88 -67.17 -18.45
N PHE A 177 -14.97 -66.20 -18.34
CA PHE A 177 -13.55 -66.42 -18.59
C PHE A 177 -12.94 -67.45 -17.62
N VAL A 178 -13.23 -67.35 -16.33
CA VAL A 178 -12.71 -68.29 -15.31
C VAL A 178 -13.18 -69.71 -15.58
N LEU A 179 -14.43 -69.91 -16.00
CA LEU A 179 -14.95 -71.24 -16.36
C LEU A 179 -14.15 -71.87 -17.50
N VAL A 180 -14.01 -71.13 -18.61
CA VAL A 180 -13.27 -71.61 -19.79
C VAL A 180 -11.81 -71.86 -19.44
N PHE A 181 -11.20 -70.97 -18.66
CA PHE A 181 -9.82 -71.08 -18.23
C PHE A 181 -9.58 -72.31 -17.33
N ALA A 182 -10.49 -72.59 -16.38
CA ALA A 182 -10.39 -73.76 -15.52
C ALA A 182 -10.52 -75.08 -16.30
N LEU A 183 -11.44 -75.16 -17.28
CA LEU A 183 -11.59 -76.32 -18.15
C LEU A 183 -10.34 -76.53 -19.03
N ALA A 184 -9.82 -75.45 -19.61
CA ALA A 184 -8.60 -75.49 -20.41
C ALA A 184 -7.39 -75.95 -19.57
N LEU A 185 -7.23 -75.42 -18.36
CA LEU A 185 -6.18 -75.85 -17.43
C LEU A 185 -6.33 -77.33 -17.03
N GLY A 186 -7.55 -77.79 -16.74
CA GLY A 186 -7.81 -79.19 -16.40
C GLY A 186 -7.47 -80.14 -17.55
N ALA A 187 -7.87 -79.78 -18.77
CA ALA A 187 -7.52 -80.54 -19.98
C ALA A 187 -6.01 -80.55 -20.23
N LEU A 188 -5.36 -79.39 -20.09
CA LEU A 188 -3.92 -79.26 -20.24
C LEU A 188 -3.15 -80.09 -19.21
N ALA A 189 -3.57 -80.05 -17.94
CA ALA A 189 -2.97 -80.85 -16.87
C ALA A 189 -3.15 -82.35 -17.11
N SER A 190 -4.34 -82.78 -17.55
CA SER A 190 -4.59 -84.18 -17.92
C SER A 190 -3.72 -84.61 -19.09
N TYR A 191 -3.54 -83.76 -20.10
CA TYR A 191 -2.69 -84.03 -21.24
C TYR A 191 -1.21 -84.14 -20.84
N LEU A 192 -0.72 -83.22 -20.00
CA LEU A 192 0.64 -83.26 -19.46
C LEU A 192 0.91 -84.55 -18.69
N LEU A 193 -0.05 -85.01 -17.87
CA LEU A 193 0.09 -86.27 -17.13
C LEU A 193 0.21 -87.48 -18.05
N VAL A 194 -0.53 -87.51 -19.16
CA VAL A 194 -0.39 -88.58 -20.17
C VAL A 194 0.98 -88.53 -20.84
N LEU A 195 1.54 -87.34 -21.05
CA LEU A 195 2.87 -87.17 -21.64
C LEU A 195 4.00 -87.58 -20.67
N LEU A 196 3.83 -87.32 -19.38
CA LEU A 196 4.78 -87.69 -18.32
C LEU A 196 4.78 -89.19 -18.01
N PHE A 197 3.62 -89.86 -18.14
CA PHE A 197 3.46 -91.29 -17.85
C PHE A 197 2.84 -92.04 -19.05
N PRO A 198 3.58 -92.18 -20.17
CA PRO A 198 3.09 -92.92 -21.32
C PRO A 198 2.83 -94.39 -20.94
N THR A 199 1.64 -94.89 -21.28
CA THR A 199 1.25 -96.29 -21.07
C THR A 199 0.94 -96.92 -22.42
N PHE A 200 1.58 -98.04 -22.72
CA PHE A 200 1.33 -98.82 -23.92
C PHE A 200 -0.02 -99.52 -23.82
N ARG A 201 -0.93 -99.25 -24.76
CA ARG A 201 -2.29 -99.81 -24.74
C ARG A 201 -2.44 -101.03 -25.64
N SER A 202 -1.46 -101.32 -26.50
CA SER A 202 -1.50 -102.50 -27.37
C SER A 202 -0.15 -103.19 -27.52
N ALA A 203 -0.18 -104.50 -27.75
CA ALA A 203 1.00 -105.28 -28.06
C ALA A 203 1.71 -104.81 -29.34
N ARG A 204 0.98 -104.25 -30.31
CA ARG A 204 1.54 -103.71 -31.55
C ARG A 204 2.34 -102.43 -31.29
N GLU A 205 1.82 -101.53 -30.44
CA GLU A 205 2.49 -100.30 -30.02
C GLU A 205 3.81 -100.59 -29.27
N LEU A 206 3.81 -101.60 -28.39
CA LEU A 206 5.02 -102.07 -27.70
C LEU A 206 6.08 -102.62 -28.69
N ARG A 207 5.64 -103.36 -29.72
CA ARG A 207 6.52 -103.91 -30.75
C ARG A 207 7.19 -102.81 -31.56
N GLU A 208 6.42 -101.80 -31.96
CA GLU A 208 6.90 -100.66 -32.77
C GLU A 208 7.85 -99.76 -31.97
N SER A 209 7.63 -99.55 -30.67
CA SER A 209 8.51 -98.72 -29.84
C SER A 209 9.79 -99.42 -29.37
N THR A 210 9.77 -100.75 -29.21
CA THR A 210 10.87 -101.51 -28.57
C THR A 210 11.63 -102.38 -29.57
N ASP A 211 11.15 -102.50 -30.82
CA ASP A 211 11.74 -103.26 -31.93
C ASP A 211 12.04 -104.74 -31.59
N ARG A 212 11.27 -105.30 -30.64
CA ARG A 212 11.37 -106.68 -30.17
C ARG A 212 10.09 -107.45 -30.48
N ALA A 213 10.26 -108.70 -30.90
CA ALA A 213 9.13 -109.58 -31.21
C ALA A 213 8.30 -109.89 -29.95
N VAL A 214 7.01 -109.57 -29.99
CA VAL A 214 6.05 -109.92 -28.93
C VAL A 214 5.75 -111.41 -29.02
N LEU A 215 6.13 -112.18 -27.99
CA LEU A 215 6.02 -113.64 -27.94
C LEU A 215 4.57 -114.16 -27.79
N GLY A 216 3.63 -113.27 -27.47
CA GLY A 216 2.21 -113.57 -27.35
C GLY A 216 1.45 -112.45 -26.66
N SER A 217 0.16 -112.29 -26.95
CA SER A 217 -0.73 -111.35 -26.26
C SER A 217 -1.82 -112.14 -25.53
N ILE A 218 -1.93 -111.98 -24.21
CA ILE A 218 -3.05 -112.52 -23.45
C ILE A 218 -4.13 -111.44 -23.45
N SER A 219 -5.25 -111.72 -24.11
CA SER A 219 -6.41 -110.83 -24.05
C SER A 219 -7.03 -110.96 -22.66
N LEU A 220 -7.14 -109.84 -21.94
CA LEU A 220 -7.81 -109.81 -20.66
C LEU A 220 -9.32 -109.98 -20.91
N VAL A 221 -9.89 -111.11 -20.50
CA VAL A 221 -11.35 -111.30 -20.54
C VAL A 221 -11.92 -110.65 -19.28
N PHE A 222 -12.40 -109.42 -19.42
CA PHE A 222 -12.99 -108.68 -18.31
C PHE A 222 -14.21 -109.42 -17.76
N THR A 223 -14.20 -109.71 -16.46
CA THR A 223 -15.36 -110.32 -15.78
C THR A 223 -16.48 -109.27 -15.68
N PRO A 224 -17.79 -109.62 -15.77
CA PRO A 224 -18.89 -108.65 -15.69
C PRO A 224 -18.93 -107.81 -14.39
N ARG A 225 -18.14 -108.16 -13.37
CA ARG A 225 -17.94 -107.35 -12.16
C ARG A 225 -16.89 -106.23 -12.34
N GLU A 226 -15.84 -106.45 -13.12
CA GLU A 226 -14.78 -105.47 -13.38
C GLU A 226 -15.24 -104.41 -14.37
N THR A 227 -15.95 -104.81 -15.43
CA THR A 227 -16.55 -103.85 -16.38
C THR A 227 -17.60 -102.96 -15.71
N LYS A 228 -18.39 -103.51 -14.77
CA LYS A 228 -19.33 -102.72 -13.95
C LYS A 228 -18.60 -101.75 -13.02
N ALA A 229 -17.47 -102.13 -12.44
CA ALA A 229 -16.69 -101.24 -11.58
C ALA A 229 -16.05 -100.08 -12.37
N GLU A 230 -15.54 -100.35 -13.57
CA GLU A 230 -15.03 -99.30 -14.48
C GLU A 230 -16.14 -98.37 -14.96
N GLN A 231 -17.30 -98.92 -15.35
CA GLN A 231 -18.47 -98.13 -15.71
C GLN A 231 -18.95 -97.29 -14.53
N GLN A 232 -19.00 -97.84 -13.31
CA GLN A 232 -19.34 -97.08 -12.11
C GLN A 232 -18.35 -95.94 -11.85
N ARG A 233 -17.06 -96.14 -12.07
CA ARG A 233 -16.04 -95.10 -11.91
C ARG A 233 -16.17 -94.00 -12.97
N GLN A 234 -16.45 -94.37 -14.22
CA GLN A 234 -16.71 -93.41 -15.29
C GLN A 234 -18.01 -92.63 -15.04
N VAL A 235 -19.08 -93.31 -14.64
CA VAL A 235 -20.36 -92.68 -14.26
C VAL A 235 -20.16 -91.78 -13.05
N LEU A 236 -19.39 -92.19 -12.03
CA LEU A 236 -19.06 -91.35 -10.87
C LEU A 236 -18.27 -90.10 -11.28
N PHE A 237 -17.32 -90.23 -12.19
CA PHE A 237 -16.56 -89.09 -12.72
C PHE A 237 -17.44 -88.15 -13.55
N MET A 238 -18.30 -88.69 -14.42
CA MET A 238 -19.23 -87.90 -15.23
C MET A 238 -20.30 -87.19 -14.38
N THR A 239 -20.85 -87.89 -13.37
CA THR A 239 -21.81 -87.30 -12.43
C THR A 239 -21.14 -86.26 -11.53
N GLY A 240 -19.91 -86.49 -11.07
CA GLY A 240 -19.14 -85.52 -10.28
C GLY A 240 -18.81 -84.25 -11.06
N THR A 241 -18.29 -84.38 -12.28
CA THR A 241 -18.01 -83.24 -13.16
C THR A 241 -19.30 -82.51 -13.57
N GLY A 242 -20.37 -83.24 -13.91
CA GLY A 242 -21.69 -82.67 -14.20
C GLY A 242 -22.27 -81.89 -13.02
N SER A 243 -22.20 -82.45 -11.80
CA SER A 243 -22.64 -81.78 -10.57
C SER A 243 -21.90 -80.47 -10.34
N LEU A 244 -20.58 -80.44 -10.59
CA LEU A 244 -19.77 -79.24 -10.42
C LEU A 244 -20.18 -78.13 -11.39
N VAL A 245 -20.46 -78.48 -12.65
CA VAL A 245 -20.97 -77.52 -13.66
C VAL A 245 -22.37 -77.00 -13.27
N VAL A 246 -23.26 -77.87 -12.80
CA VAL A 246 -24.61 -77.46 -12.36
C VAL A 246 -24.55 -76.52 -11.16
N LEU A 247 -23.73 -76.83 -10.15
CA LEU A 247 -23.52 -75.96 -8.99
C LEU A 247 -22.93 -74.61 -9.39
N TYR A 248 -21.97 -74.60 -10.32
CA TYR A 248 -21.40 -73.37 -10.85
C TYR A 248 -22.46 -72.52 -11.56
N LEU A 249 -23.27 -73.10 -12.45
CA LEU A 249 -24.35 -72.37 -13.14
C LEU A 249 -25.39 -71.84 -12.15
N ALA A 250 -25.78 -72.61 -11.14
CA ALA A 250 -26.69 -72.17 -10.09
C ALA A 250 -26.12 -70.97 -9.32
N TRP A 251 -24.83 -71.01 -8.98
CA TRP A 251 -24.13 -69.88 -8.33
C TRP A 251 -24.10 -68.63 -9.22
N VAL A 252 -23.87 -68.77 -10.53
CA VAL A 252 -23.91 -67.65 -11.48
C VAL A 252 -25.30 -67.03 -11.57
N VAL A 253 -26.36 -67.84 -11.66
CA VAL A 253 -27.75 -67.34 -11.69
C VAL A 253 -28.09 -66.56 -10.42
N LEU A 254 -27.70 -67.07 -9.24
CA LEU A 254 -27.88 -66.37 -7.96
C LEU A 254 -27.12 -65.04 -7.93
N ASN A 255 -25.89 -64.99 -8.43
CA ASN A 255 -25.08 -63.78 -8.47
C ASN A 255 -25.69 -62.72 -9.40
N VAL A 256 -26.19 -63.13 -10.58
CA VAL A 256 -26.87 -62.24 -11.53
C VAL A 256 -28.19 -61.73 -10.95
N LEU A 257 -28.99 -62.60 -10.30
CA LEU A 257 -30.25 -62.20 -9.67
C LEU A 257 -30.03 -61.19 -8.53
N HIS A 258 -29.02 -61.42 -7.69
CA HIS A 258 -28.61 -60.49 -6.63
C HIS A 258 -28.14 -59.14 -7.20
N LEU A 259 -27.48 -59.15 -8.37
CA LEU A 259 -27.05 -57.91 -9.05
C LEU A 259 -28.22 -57.14 -9.68
N ILE A 260 -29.29 -57.81 -10.11
CA ILE A 260 -30.48 -57.16 -10.68
C ILE A 260 -31.35 -56.51 -9.59
N HIS A 261 -31.29 -57.03 -8.35
CA HIS A 261 -32.08 -56.55 -7.22
C HIS A 261 -31.46 -55.34 -6.47
N TYR A 262 -30.29 -54.85 -6.88
CA TYR A 262 -29.54 -53.77 -6.23
C TYR A 262 -29.17 -52.68 -7.25
#